data_AF-A0A7V0Z9Q4-F1
#
_entry.id   AF-A0A7V0Z9Q4-F1
#
_cell.length_a   1.000
_cell.length_b   1.000
_cell.length_c   1.000
_cell.angle_alpha   90.00
_cell.angle_beta   90.00
_cell.angle_gamma   90.00
#
_symmetry.space_group_name_H-M   'P 1'
#
loop_
_entity.id
_entity.type
_entity.pdbx_description
1 polymer ?
#
loop_
_entity_poly.entity_id
_entity_poly.type
_entity_poly.pdbx_seq_one_letter_code
_entity_poly.pdbx_strand_id
1 'polypeptide(L)'
;MRLRFSVKCLLLTAGLLLPGLLALAASPVRLAEPPVLEGPIHIPLFGDDEIVNILGRLLGDPDILVREQATLNLGETHNPLALTYIRKAYANEDLRVQGTAVTAAATIGVPQAELIVLDALDSDQPALLLRALQGAAAMKLSAASEKIRGVLSHKEPHVRAAGLETLTLLVRPAQPSELKTLLSDGPAAVRLRAAENALLLKTADGILPDLMQAASAPNIPAVRAAGIETLGKFAFAQSERIFAQAAKSTNPLIRRSAVRVYHRNGKTDLLLPFLTDGAPLVRLAAVRAVGNLKARNATDTLIQIFRDVTDEQTHLAARRALRQIGTDAVAREMGKLIPSLMAKIEKTNAKPTEIQKKQEKTRTHSDEETKLLLIRNVMSCCWVLGELKSEEGYDYLLQLVVKLPVESPIIEELSLALGKIGNPRAIIPLNTALKSAHRQGLSYLIAIVNRQSPPPFIADVSGKLIKALGMLKDHSAVETIVNFALTEYQGLRLPKIASYAAQTLPALVQADNRKKIEDMIVALLSEDKFGLTTQWHAARSAGIMEIQPALPYLQRLLTERRPSLTVMYVAGWAIQEITGQTPVIPPQPQIKQGGWIIKKIIE
;
A
#
# COMPACT_ATOMS: atom_id res chain seq x y z
N MET A 1 30.71 -7.92 -18.96
CA MET A 1 30.45 -6.46 -18.95
C MET A 1 28.97 -6.23 -18.62
N ARG A 2 28.71 -5.88 -17.36
CA ARG A 2 27.49 -5.31 -16.73
C ARG A 2 26.09 -5.83 -17.13
N LEU A 3 25.61 -6.77 -16.31
CA LEU A 3 24.19 -7.03 -16.01
C LEU A 3 23.50 -5.78 -15.42
N ARG A 4 22.26 -5.51 -15.86
CA ARG A 4 21.26 -4.74 -15.12
C ARG A 4 20.09 -5.65 -14.78
N PHE A 5 19.98 -5.99 -13.49
CA PHE A 5 18.81 -6.61 -12.86
C PHE A 5 17.62 -5.64 -12.88
N SER A 6 16.45 -6.11 -13.29
CA SER A 6 15.17 -5.40 -13.09
C SER A 6 14.39 -6.08 -11.97
N VAL A 7 14.00 -5.26 -11.01
CA VAL A 7 13.42 -5.58 -9.71
C VAL A 7 11.90 -5.66 -9.85
N LYS A 8 11.34 -6.88 -9.77
CA LYS A 8 9.91 -7.13 -9.54
C LYS A 8 9.73 -8.35 -8.63
N CYS A 9 10.24 -8.23 -7.40
CA CYS A 9 9.91 -9.10 -6.27
C CYS A 9 10.29 -8.36 -4.98
N LEU A 10 9.50 -7.35 -4.63
CA LEU A 10 9.56 -6.70 -3.33
C LEU A 10 8.26 -5.91 -3.16
N LEU A 11 7.28 -6.54 -2.50
CA LEU A 11 6.24 -5.91 -1.66
C LEU A 11 5.31 -7.01 -1.15
N LEU A 12 5.85 -7.86 -0.29
CA LEU A 12 5.07 -8.77 0.56
C LEU A 12 5.68 -8.72 1.96
N THR A 13 5.56 -7.56 2.63
CA THR A 13 5.77 -7.42 4.08
C THR A 13 5.11 -6.14 4.62
N ALA A 14 4.42 -6.32 5.76
CA ALA A 14 3.85 -5.35 6.72
C ALA A 14 2.45 -4.82 6.37
N GLY A 15 1.41 -5.00 7.19
CA GLY A 15 1.32 -5.57 8.53
C GLY A 15 0.03 -5.10 9.20
N LEU A 16 -0.72 -6.08 9.72
CA LEU A 16 -1.86 -6.07 10.66
C LEU A 16 -2.07 -4.84 11.56
N LEU A 17 -3.35 -4.60 11.89
CA LEU A 17 -4.00 -4.28 13.20
C LEU A 17 -5.49 -3.93 12.87
N LEU A 18 -6.59 -4.47 13.40
CA LEU A 18 -7.03 -4.95 14.72
C LEU A 18 -8.46 -5.58 14.57
N PRO A 19 -8.88 -6.62 15.32
CA PRO A 19 -10.29 -6.97 15.47
C PRO A 19 -10.85 -6.58 16.86
N GLY A 20 -12.13 -6.24 16.95
CA GLY A 20 -12.81 -6.08 18.25
C GLY A 20 -14.13 -5.31 18.20
N LEU A 21 -15.17 -5.94 17.66
CA LEU A 21 -16.58 -5.54 17.74
C LEU A 21 -17.08 -5.55 19.19
N LEU A 22 -17.97 -4.61 19.53
CA LEU A 22 -19.25 -4.87 20.25
C LEU A 22 -20.08 -3.59 20.35
N ALA A 23 -21.18 -3.52 19.60
CA ALA A 23 -22.52 -3.10 20.06
C ALA A 23 -23.51 -3.12 18.88
N LEU A 24 -24.39 -4.12 18.86
CA LEU A 24 -25.63 -4.11 18.09
C LEU A 24 -26.56 -3.02 18.65
N ALA A 25 -27.15 -2.20 17.78
CA ALA A 25 -28.55 -1.77 17.91
C ALA A 25 -29.06 -1.10 16.62
N ALA A 26 -30.18 -1.63 16.13
CA ALA A 26 -31.20 -1.02 15.27
C ALA A 26 -30.86 -0.69 13.80
N SER A 27 -31.29 -1.60 12.92
CA SER A 27 -31.52 -1.35 11.49
C SER A 27 -32.68 -0.35 11.29
N PRO A 28 -32.56 0.56 10.32
CA PRO A 28 -33.20 0.33 9.03
C PRO A 28 -32.18 0.35 7.90
N VAL A 29 -32.42 -0.46 6.87
CA VAL A 29 -31.51 -0.76 5.77
C VAL A 29 -31.06 0.52 5.06
N ARG A 30 -29.81 0.93 5.29
CA ARG A 30 -28.99 1.65 4.31
C ARG A 30 -28.06 0.64 3.68
N LEU A 31 -28.22 0.41 2.37
CA LEU A 31 -27.26 -0.36 1.59
C LEU A 31 -25.89 0.31 1.69
N ALA A 32 -24.87 -0.48 2.01
CA ALA A 32 -23.50 -0.01 2.21
C ALA A 32 -22.96 0.62 0.91
N GLU A 33 -22.08 1.62 1.04
CA GLU A 33 -21.26 2.12 -0.08
C GLU A 33 -20.63 0.94 -0.84
N PRO A 34 -20.42 1.02 -2.17
CA PRO A 34 -19.76 -0.04 -2.91
C PRO A 34 -18.42 -0.35 -2.23
N PRO A 35 -18.05 -1.64 -2.08
CA PRO A 35 -16.78 -1.99 -1.48
C PRO A 35 -15.69 -1.24 -2.23
N VAL A 36 -14.87 -0.47 -1.51
CA VAL A 36 -13.57 -0.08 -2.02
C VAL A 36 -12.90 -1.41 -2.40
N LEU A 37 -12.62 -1.62 -3.68
CA LEU A 37 -11.91 -2.79 -4.17
C LEU A 37 -10.45 -2.72 -3.70
N GLU A 38 -10.24 -2.89 -2.40
CA GLU A 38 -8.99 -3.39 -1.83
C GLU A 38 -9.14 -4.91 -1.74
N GLY A 39 -8.86 -5.56 -2.86
CA GLY A 39 -8.97 -7.01 -3.00
C GLY A 39 -8.60 -7.43 -4.42
N PRO A 40 -8.14 -8.67 -4.64
CA PRO A 40 -7.70 -9.11 -5.95
C PRO A 40 -8.87 -9.06 -6.94
N ILE A 41 -8.61 -8.44 -8.09
CA ILE A 41 -9.47 -8.41 -9.27
C ILE A 41 -9.85 -9.85 -9.62
N HIS A 42 -11.14 -10.13 -9.81
CA HIS A 42 -11.59 -11.41 -10.36
C HIS A 42 -11.04 -11.53 -11.79
N ILE A 43 -10.03 -12.39 -11.97
CA ILE A 43 -9.41 -12.66 -13.27
C ILE A 43 -10.38 -13.54 -14.09
N PRO A 44 -10.57 -13.29 -15.40
CA PRO A 44 -11.29 -14.20 -16.30
C PRO A 44 -10.72 -15.61 -16.20
N LEU A 45 -11.55 -16.64 -16.04
CA LEU A 45 -11.11 -18.04 -15.97
C LEU A 45 -10.23 -18.40 -17.17
N PHE A 46 -8.95 -18.60 -16.91
CA PHE A 46 -8.09 -19.50 -17.68
C PHE A 46 -8.62 -20.92 -17.42
N GLY A 47 -8.89 -21.76 -18.42
CA GLY A 47 -9.20 -23.19 -18.20
C GLY A 47 -10.67 -23.61 -18.13
N ASP A 48 -11.39 -23.51 -19.26
CA ASP A 48 -12.60 -24.32 -19.47
C ASP A 48 -12.29 -25.83 -19.46
N ASP A 49 -13.34 -26.67 -19.43
CA ASP A 49 -13.18 -28.12 -19.35
C ASP A 49 -12.40 -28.70 -20.54
N GLU A 50 -12.48 -28.07 -21.72
CA GLU A 50 -11.73 -28.49 -22.90
C GLU A 50 -10.22 -28.28 -22.70
N ILE A 51 -9.81 -27.10 -22.24
CA ILE A 51 -8.42 -26.78 -21.92
C ILE A 51 -7.91 -27.68 -20.80
N VAL A 52 -8.70 -27.91 -19.75
CA VAL A 52 -8.33 -28.80 -18.65
C VAL A 52 -8.12 -30.23 -19.16
N ASN A 53 -8.96 -30.73 -20.06
CA ASN A 53 -8.81 -32.05 -20.67
C ASN A 53 -7.58 -32.14 -21.62
N ILE A 54 -7.20 -31.05 -22.29
CA ILE A 54 -5.96 -30.99 -23.07
C ILE A 54 -4.75 -31.09 -22.13
N LEU A 55 -4.71 -30.26 -21.09
CA LEU A 55 -3.65 -30.29 -20.08
C LEU A 55 -3.57 -31.65 -19.38
N GLY A 56 -4.71 -32.26 -19.06
CA GLY A 56 -4.80 -33.59 -18.48
C GLY A 56 -4.23 -34.70 -19.39
N ARG A 57 -4.34 -34.56 -20.71
CA ARG A 57 -3.70 -35.48 -21.67
C ARG A 57 -2.18 -35.32 -21.72
N LEU A 58 -1.67 -34.09 -21.58
CA LEU A 58 -0.23 -33.81 -21.54
C LEU A 58 0.49 -34.41 -20.33
N LEU A 59 -0.25 -34.82 -19.29
CA LEU A 59 0.32 -35.63 -18.19
C LEU A 59 0.79 -37.02 -18.65
N GLY A 60 0.42 -37.47 -19.85
CA GLY A 60 0.94 -38.71 -20.45
C GLY A 60 2.18 -38.52 -21.32
N ASP A 61 2.69 -37.30 -21.48
CA ASP A 61 3.83 -37.00 -22.35
C ASP A 61 5.12 -37.65 -21.81
N PRO A 62 5.99 -38.23 -22.66
CA PRO A 62 7.26 -38.81 -22.20
C PRO A 62 8.20 -37.79 -21.55
N ASP A 63 8.15 -36.51 -21.95
CA ASP A 63 9.00 -35.46 -21.39
C ASP A 63 8.47 -34.96 -20.04
N ILE A 64 9.31 -35.07 -19.01
CA ILE A 64 9.02 -34.59 -17.65
C ILE A 64 8.70 -33.09 -17.65
N LEU A 65 9.38 -32.29 -18.47
CA LEU A 65 9.17 -30.83 -18.51
C LEU A 65 7.77 -30.49 -19.03
N VAL A 66 7.26 -31.26 -20.01
CA VAL A 66 5.90 -31.10 -20.53
C VAL A 66 4.89 -31.45 -19.43
N ARG A 67 5.10 -32.55 -18.70
CA ARG A 67 4.22 -32.95 -17.59
C ARG A 67 4.21 -31.95 -16.44
N GLU A 68 5.38 -31.44 -16.05
CA GLU A 68 5.50 -30.39 -15.03
C GLU A 68 4.73 -29.14 -15.44
N GLN A 69 4.97 -28.65 -16.66
CA GLN A 69 4.31 -27.44 -17.13
C GLN A 69 2.80 -27.62 -17.26
N ALA A 70 2.35 -28.78 -17.74
CA ALA A 70 0.93 -29.12 -17.80
C ALA A 70 0.29 -29.15 -16.40
N THR A 71 0.97 -29.77 -15.42
CA THR A 71 0.52 -29.83 -14.02
C THR A 71 0.43 -28.44 -13.40
N LEU A 72 1.43 -27.58 -13.63
CA LEU A 72 1.41 -26.21 -13.13
C LEU A 72 0.27 -25.41 -13.74
N ASN A 73 0.09 -25.51 -15.07
CA ASN A 73 -1.00 -24.85 -15.79
C ASN A 73 -2.37 -25.29 -15.28
N LEU A 74 -2.55 -26.58 -14.95
CA LEU A 74 -3.79 -27.08 -14.32
C LEU A 74 -4.09 -26.33 -13.02
N GLY A 75 -3.06 -26.02 -12.22
CA GLY A 75 -3.18 -25.23 -10.99
C GLY A 75 -3.56 -23.77 -11.17
N GLU A 76 -3.36 -23.20 -12.36
CA GLU A 76 -3.74 -21.81 -12.71
C GLU A 76 -5.16 -21.73 -13.30
N THR A 77 -5.82 -22.86 -13.53
CA THR A 77 -7.15 -22.87 -14.18
C THR A 77 -8.29 -22.49 -13.25
N HIS A 78 -8.14 -22.70 -11.94
CA HIS A 78 -9.25 -22.60 -10.98
C HIS A 78 -10.49 -23.44 -11.33
N ASN A 79 -10.33 -24.45 -12.20
CA ASN A 79 -11.42 -25.33 -12.64
C ASN A 79 -11.47 -26.59 -11.77
N PRO A 80 -12.63 -26.95 -11.16
CA PRO A 80 -12.76 -28.16 -10.35
C PRO A 80 -12.34 -29.46 -11.06
N LEU A 81 -12.52 -29.57 -12.38
CA LEU A 81 -12.08 -30.73 -13.17
C LEU A 81 -10.55 -30.88 -13.14
N ALA A 82 -9.80 -29.79 -13.04
CA ALA A 82 -8.33 -29.87 -13.00
C ALA A 82 -7.84 -30.63 -11.75
N LEU A 83 -8.61 -30.66 -10.66
CA LEU A 83 -8.25 -31.42 -9.46
C LEU A 83 -8.13 -32.93 -9.74
N THR A 84 -8.93 -33.51 -10.63
CA THR A 84 -8.82 -34.94 -10.96
C THR A 84 -7.48 -35.25 -11.62
N TYR A 85 -7.02 -34.35 -12.50
CA TYR A 85 -5.73 -34.48 -13.18
C TYR A 85 -4.55 -34.16 -12.24
N ILE A 86 -4.68 -33.17 -11.35
CA ILE A 86 -3.66 -32.89 -10.32
C ILE A 86 -3.51 -34.09 -9.37
N ARG A 87 -4.61 -34.75 -8.96
CA ARG A 87 -4.53 -35.99 -8.16
C ARG A 87 -3.79 -37.10 -8.90
N LYS A 88 -4.01 -37.23 -10.21
CA LYS A 88 -3.30 -38.21 -11.05
C LYS A 88 -1.80 -37.92 -11.11
N ALA A 89 -1.42 -36.66 -11.34
CA ALA A 89 -0.04 -36.20 -11.35
C ALA A 89 0.65 -36.40 -9.98
N TYR A 90 -0.10 -36.33 -8.89
CA TYR A 90 0.42 -36.59 -7.55
C TYR A 90 0.62 -38.09 -7.25
N ALA A 91 -0.32 -38.96 -7.65
CA ALA A 91 -0.35 -40.35 -7.19
C ALA A 91 0.72 -41.27 -7.80
N ASN A 92 1.09 -41.11 -9.07
CA ASN A 92 1.89 -42.12 -9.81
C ASN A 92 2.96 -41.53 -10.73
N GLU A 93 3.60 -40.42 -10.35
CA GLU A 93 4.61 -39.75 -11.17
C GLU A 93 5.95 -39.53 -10.45
N ASP A 94 6.93 -39.06 -11.22
CA ASP A 94 8.24 -38.59 -10.76
C ASP A 94 8.10 -37.54 -9.65
N LEU A 95 9.02 -37.55 -8.67
CA LEU A 95 9.03 -36.63 -7.52
C LEU A 95 8.92 -35.16 -7.92
N ARG A 96 9.47 -34.76 -9.08
CA ARG A 96 9.38 -33.38 -9.56
C ARG A 96 7.96 -33.03 -10.00
N VAL A 97 7.28 -33.95 -10.68
CA VAL A 97 5.88 -33.76 -11.09
C VAL A 97 4.96 -33.82 -9.87
N GLN A 98 5.20 -34.73 -8.91
CA GLN A 98 4.48 -34.76 -7.64
C GLN A 98 4.61 -33.43 -6.87
N GLY A 99 5.83 -32.89 -6.77
CA GLY A 99 6.06 -31.58 -6.14
C GLY A 99 5.37 -30.43 -6.88
N THR A 100 5.22 -30.56 -8.20
CA THR A 100 4.48 -29.61 -9.03
C THR A 100 2.97 -29.77 -8.84
N ALA A 101 2.47 -30.99 -8.67
CA ALA A 101 1.07 -31.28 -8.35
C ALA A 101 0.68 -30.68 -6.99
N VAL A 102 1.57 -30.75 -5.98
CA VAL A 102 1.36 -30.09 -4.69
C VAL A 102 1.29 -28.57 -4.85
N THR A 103 2.14 -27.97 -5.69
CA THR A 103 2.08 -26.54 -5.99
C THR A 103 0.78 -26.17 -6.70
N ALA A 104 0.38 -26.95 -7.72
CA ALA A 104 -0.86 -26.75 -8.45
C ALA A 104 -2.10 -26.89 -7.53
N ALA A 105 -2.10 -27.85 -6.61
CA ALA A 105 -3.13 -28.02 -5.60
C ALA A 105 -3.21 -26.82 -4.63
N ALA A 106 -2.08 -26.17 -4.34
CA ALA A 106 -2.06 -24.98 -3.50
C ALA A 106 -2.60 -23.72 -4.21
N THR A 107 -2.52 -23.65 -5.53
CA THR A 107 -2.93 -22.46 -6.32
C THR A 107 -4.34 -22.57 -6.90
N ILE A 108 -4.82 -23.79 -7.18
CA ILE A 108 -6.08 -24.02 -7.89
C ILE A 108 -7.30 -23.42 -7.18
N GLY A 109 -7.31 -23.34 -5.85
CA GLY A 109 -8.40 -22.69 -5.11
C GLY A 109 -9.75 -23.42 -5.19
N VAL A 110 -9.75 -24.72 -5.48
CA VAL A 110 -10.96 -25.57 -5.48
C VAL A 110 -11.02 -26.44 -4.22
N PRO A 111 -12.22 -26.80 -3.72
CA PRO A 111 -12.36 -27.64 -2.54
C PRO A 111 -11.63 -28.98 -2.66
N GLN A 112 -11.14 -29.51 -1.54
CA GLN A 112 -10.42 -30.79 -1.44
C GLN A 112 -8.99 -30.80 -2.02
N ALA A 113 -8.52 -29.70 -2.62
CA ALA A 113 -7.13 -29.60 -3.08
C ALA A 113 -6.15 -29.60 -1.89
N GLU A 114 -6.58 -29.09 -0.74
CA GLU A 114 -5.83 -29.10 0.52
C GLU A 114 -5.45 -30.51 0.98
N LEU A 115 -6.23 -31.53 0.61
CA LEU A 115 -5.93 -32.93 0.96
C LEU A 115 -4.63 -33.41 0.31
N ILE A 116 -4.30 -32.94 -0.89
CA ILE A 116 -3.06 -33.30 -1.58
C ILE A 116 -1.87 -32.70 -0.82
N VAL A 117 -1.99 -31.45 -0.36
CA VAL A 117 -0.96 -30.79 0.44
C VAL A 117 -0.80 -31.48 1.80
N LEU A 118 -1.90 -31.87 2.45
CA LEU A 118 -1.85 -32.59 3.74
C LEU A 118 -1.20 -33.96 3.61
N ASP A 119 -1.47 -34.69 2.52
CA ASP A 119 -0.85 -35.98 2.25
C ASP A 119 0.65 -35.83 1.97
N ALA A 120 1.04 -34.81 1.20
CA ALA A 120 2.44 -34.55 0.89
C ALA A 120 3.29 -34.16 2.12
N LEU A 121 2.65 -33.69 3.21
CA LEU A 121 3.32 -33.43 4.48
C LEU A 121 3.70 -34.71 5.25
N ASP A 122 3.15 -35.87 4.88
CA ASP A 122 3.54 -37.17 5.45
C ASP A 122 4.69 -37.84 4.68
N SER A 123 5.22 -37.20 3.63
CA SER A 123 6.31 -37.74 2.83
C SER A 123 7.64 -37.76 3.58
N ASP A 124 8.43 -38.80 3.41
CA ASP A 124 9.84 -38.84 3.87
C ASP A 124 10.81 -38.08 2.94
N GLN A 125 10.34 -37.63 1.77
CA GLN A 125 11.18 -37.01 0.75
C GLN A 125 11.32 -35.51 1.01
N PRO A 126 12.54 -34.99 1.29
CA PRO A 126 12.74 -33.59 1.66
C PRO A 126 12.21 -32.61 0.61
N ALA A 127 12.42 -32.91 -0.68
CA ALA A 127 11.97 -32.06 -1.77
C ALA A 127 10.44 -31.93 -1.80
N LEU A 128 9.70 -33.02 -1.56
CA LEU A 128 8.24 -33.03 -1.56
C LEU A 128 7.69 -32.34 -0.30
N LEU A 129 8.29 -32.60 0.87
CA LEU A 129 7.96 -31.91 2.12
C LEU A 129 8.08 -30.39 1.99
N LEU A 130 9.17 -29.89 1.39
CA LEU A 130 9.35 -28.45 1.20
C LEU A 130 8.25 -27.84 0.33
N ARG A 131 7.81 -28.55 -0.72
CA ARG A 131 6.67 -28.11 -1.55
C ARG A 131 5.36 -28.15 -0.78
N ALA A 132 5.16 -29.17 0.06
CA ALA A 132 3.98 -29.29 0.90
C ALA A 132 3.91 -28.16 1.95
N LEU A 133 5.03 -27.83 2.59
CA LEU A 133 5.15 -26.71 3.53
C LEU A 133 4.85 -25.37 2.85
N GLN A 134 5.42 -25.14 1.67
CA GLN A 134 5.13 -23.94 0.86
C GLN A 134 3.64 -23.87 0.47
N GLY A 135 3.06 -24.98 0.04
CA GLY A 135 1.64 -25.09 -0.28
C GLY A 135 0.75 -24.79 0.91
N ALA A 136 1.06 -25.36 2.08
CA ALA A 136 0.32 -25.12 3.32
C ALA A 136 0.35 -23.64 3.73
N ALA A 137 1.51 -22.98 3.60
CA ALA A 137 1.64 -21.55 3.85
C ALA A 137 0.81 -20.71 2.85
N ALA A 138 0.89 -21.02 1.55
CA ALA A 138 0.17 -20.31 0.50
C ALA A 138 -1.36 -20.41 0.67
N MET A 139 -1.86 -21.59 1.04
CA MET A 139 -3.28 -21.84 1.32
C MET A 139 -3.73 -21.34 2.69
N LYS A 140 -2.80 -20.86 3.55
CA LYS A 140 -3.05 -20.54 4.96
C LYS A 140 -3.70 -21.71 5.73
N LEU A 141 -3.25 -22.93 5.44
CA LEU A 141 -3.87 -24.19 5.89
C LEU A 141 -3.58 -24.47 7.38
N SER A 142 -4.32 -23.81 8.27
CA SER A 142 -4.17 -24.00 9.73
C SER A 142 -4.33 -25.45 10.19
N ALA A 143 -5.14 -26.26 9.48
CA ALA A 143 -5.34 -27.67 9.80
C ALA A 143 -4.05 -28.51 9.69
N ALA A 144 -3.05 -28.05 8.92
CA ALA A 144 -1.77 -28.73 8.76
C ALA A 144 -0.84 -28.63 9.99
N SER A 145 -1.19 -27.87 11.02
CA SER A 145 -0.29 -27.55 12.14
C SER A 145 0.31 -28.77 12.85
N GLU A 146 -0.47 -29.83 13.09
CA GLU A 146 0.04 -31.06 13.71
C GLU A 146 1.03 -31.80 12.80
N LYS A 147 0.73 -31.92 11.50
CA LYS A 147 1.64 -32.55 10.54
C LYS A 147 2.96 -31.75 10.44
N ILE A 148 2.87 -30.42 10.36
CA ILE A 148 4.05 -29.56 10.31
C ILE A 148 4.89 -29.66 11.59
N ARG A 149 4.27 -29.86 12.77
CA ARG A 149 5.01 -30.14 14.01
C ARG A 149 5.83 -31.43 13.90
N GLY A 150 5.29 -32.48 13.30
CA GLY A 150 6.05 -33.72 13.03
C GLY A 150 7.31 -33.49 12.21
N VAL A 151 7.28 -32.52 11.28
CA VAL A 151 8.42 -32.15 10.43
C VAL A 151 9.54 -31.44 11.21
N LEU A 152 9.26 -30.90 12.40
CA LEU A 152 10.26 -30.20 13.23
C LEU A 152 11.36 -31.11 13.78
N SER A 153 11.17 -32.44 13.76
CA SER A 153 12.18 -33.42 14.15
C SER A 153 12.93 -34.03 12.97
N HIS A 154 12.71 -33.53 11.75
CA HIS A 154 13.30 -34.09 10.53
C HIS A 154 14.84 -33.99 10.53
N LYS A 155 15.52 -35.01 9.95
CA LYS A 155 17.00 -35.09 9.91
C LYS A 155 17.64 -33.89 9.22
N GLU A 156 17.03 -33.41 8.14
CA GLU A 156 17.52 -32.30 7.34
C GLU A 156 17.19 -30.94 7.98
N PRO A 157 18.19 -30.08 8.25
CA PRO A 157 17.96 -28.80 8.93
C PRO A 157 17.11 -27.81 8.15
N HIS A 158 17.22 -27.79 6.82
CA HIS A 158 16.46 -26.89 5.97
C HIS A 158 14.96 -27.22 5.99
N VAL A 159 14.61 -28.50 6.19
CA VAL A 159 13.22 -28.96 6.38
C VAL A 159 12.68 -28.50 7.75
N ARG A 160 13.45 -28.66 8.84
CA ARG A 160 13.06 -28.15 10.17
C ARG A 160 12.82 -26.64 10.16
N ALA A 161 13.73 -25.89 9.54
CA ALA A 161 13.62 -24.43 9.41
C ALA A 161 12.37 -24.03 8.61
N ALA A 162 12.07 -24.74 7.49
CA ALA A 162 10.87 -24.52 6.70
C ALA A 162 9.59 -24.86 7.49
N GLY A 163 9.61 -25.88 8.34
CA GLY A 163 8.49 -26.21 9.24
C GLY A 163 8.18 -25.06 10.21
N LEU A 164 9.19 -24.53 10.90
CA LEU A 164 9.05 -23.37 11.80
C LEU A 164 8.59 -22.11 11.06
N GLU A 165 9.11 -21.86 9.87
CA GLU A 165 8.69 -20.74 9.02
C GLU A 165 7.22 -20.87 8.62
N THR A 166 6.80 -22.06 8.21
CA THR A 166 5.41 -22.36 7.83
C THR A 166 4.47 -22.17 9.02
N LEU A 167 4.80 -22.71 10.20
CA LEU A 167 4.05 -22.46 11.43
C LEU A 167 3.96 -20.96 11.76
N THR A 168 5.04 -20.21 11.57
CA THR A 168 5.07 -18.77 11.81
C THR A 168 4.15 -18.00 10.86
N LEU A 169 4.16 -18.35 9.56
CA LEU A 169 3.25 -17.77 8.55
C LEU A 169 1.78 -18.11 8.82
N LEU A 170 1.51 -19.29 9.38
CA LEU A 170 0.18 -19.72 9.82
C LEU A 170 -0.24 -19.12 11.16
N VAL A 171 0.64 -18.34 11.82
CA VAL A 171 0.43 -17.78 13.16
C VAL A 171 0.17 -18.89 14.19
N ARG A 172 0.91 -19.99 14.09
CA ARG A 172 0.85 -21.15 14.98
C ARG A 172 2.18 -21.31 15.72
N PRO A 173 2.18 -21.32 17.06
CA PRO A 173 3.40 -21.61 17.80
C PRO A 173 3.71 -23.12 17.74
N ALA A 174 4.99 -23.44 17.59
CA ALA A 174 5.55 -24.73 18.00
C ALA A 174 5.43 -24.88 19.52
N GLN A 175 5.46 -26.11 20.02
CA GLN A 175 5.34 -26.39 21.43
C GLN A 175 6.59 -25.92 22.20
N PRO A 176 6.47 -25.54 23.49
CA PRO A 176 7.63 -25.14 24.30
C PRO A 176 8.76 -26.18 24.31
N SER A 177 8.44 -27.48 24.38
CA SER A 177 9.42 -28.56 24.33
C SER A 177 10.16 -28.65 22.99
N GLU A 178 9.45 -28.47 21.87
CA GLU A 178 10.03 -28.43 20.52
C GLU A 178 10.96 -27.22 20.38
N LEU A 179 10.50 -26.04 20.82
CA LEU A 179 11.27 -24.80 20.76
C LEU A 179 12.52 -24.87 21.63
N LYS A 180 12.46 -25.48 22.81
CA LYS A 180 13.63 -25.72 23.66
C LYS A 180 14.74 -26.44 22.90
N THR A 181 14.41 -27.51 22.17
CA THR A 181 15.38 -28.24 21.34
C THR A 181 15.85 -27.39 20.15
N LEU A 182 14.94 -26.75 19.44
CA LEU A 182 15.24 -26.05 18.18
C LEU A 182 15.99 -24.73 18.38
N LEU A 183 15.85 -24.07 19.54
CA LEU A 183 16.64 -22.90 19.92
C LEU A 183 18.12 -23.22 20.14
N SER A 184 18.45 -24.49 20.40
CA SER A 184 19.82 -24.99 20.56
C SER A 184 20.29 -25.85 19.38
N ASP A 185 19.53 -25.86 18.28
CA ASP A 185 19.85 -26.63 17.06
C ASP A 185 21.22 -26.21 16.47
N GLY A 186 21.97 -27.14 15.88
CA GLY A 186 23.33 -26.86 15.38
C GLY A 186 23.36 -25.81 14.26
N PRO A 187 22.54 -25.98 13.21
CA PRO A 187 22.27 -24.96 12.19
C PRO A 187 21.61 -23.67 12.69
N ALA A 188 22.23 -22.55 12.33
CA ALA A 188 21.77 -21.21 12.66
C ALA A 188 20.38 -20.84 12.15
N ALA A 189 20.05 -21.32 10.94
CA ALA A 189 18.77 -21.03 10.30
C ALA A 189 17.60 -21.59 11.12
N VAL A 190 17.77 -22.79 11.69
CA VAL A 190 16.76 -23.42 12.55
C VAL A 190 16.59 -22.61 13.83
N ARG A 191 17.68 -22.26 14.51
CA ARG A 191 17.63 -21.42 15.73
C ARG A 191 16.94 -20.08 15.50
N LEU A 192 17.24 -19.43 14.36
CA LEU A 192 16.61 -18.17 13.98
C LEU A 192 15.09 -18.35 13.86
N ARG A 193 14.65 -19.32 13.07
CA ARG A 193 13.21 -19.60 12.90
C ARG A 193 12.54 -20.02 14.19
N ALA A 194 13.25 -20.72 15.08
CA ALA A 194 12.73 -21.11 16.39
C ALA A 194 12.50 -19.88 17.27
N ALA A 195 13.48 -18.97 17.34
CA ALA A 195 13.33 -17.71 18.06
C ALA A 195 12.21 -16.84 17.49
N GLU A 196 12.08 -16.73 16.17
CA GLU A 196 10.98 -16.01 15.53
C GLU A 196 9.61 -16.64 15.83
N ASN A 197 9.48 -17.96 15.75
CA ASN A 197 8.25 -18.67 16.05
C ASN A 197 7.85 -18.55 17.53
N ALA A 198 8.83 -18.56 18.45
CA ALA A 198 8.60 -18.40 19.89
C ALA A 198 7.96 -17.04 20.24
N LEU A 199 8.06 -16.02 19.38
CA LEU A 199 7.34 -14.76 19.53
C LEU A 199 5.81 -14.95 19.49
N LEU A 200 5.29 -16.07 18.96
CA LEU A 200 3.86 -16.38 18.95
C LEU A 200 3.35 -16.97 20.27
N LEU A 201 4.23 -17.47 21.15
CA LEU A 201 3.84 -18.06 22.42
C LEU A 201 3.18 -17.05 23.35
N LYS A 202 2.21 -17.51 24.16
CA LYS A 202 1.54 -16.65 25.17
C LYS A 202 2.44 -16.38 26.38
N THR A 203 3.18 -17.40 26.83
CA THR A 203 4.16 -17.33 27.92
C THR A 203 5.48 -17.94 27.47
N ALA A 204 6.56 -17.68 28.20
CA ALA A 204 7.87 -18.31 27.96
C ALA A 204 8.20 -19.37 29.02
N ASP A 205 7.17 -19.94 29.65
CA ASP A 205 7.33 -20.96 30.70
C ASP A 205 8.06 -22.17 30.12
N GLY A 206 9.13 -22.59 30.79
CA GLY A 206 9.96 -23.73 30.38
C GLY A 206 10.97 -23.47 29.25
N ILE A 207 10.98 -22.28 28.64
CA ILE A 207 11.92 -21.93 27.54
C ILE A 207 12.73 -20.65 27.79
N LEU A 208 12.50 -19.97 28.92
CA LEU A 208 13.23 -18.74 29.26
C LEU A 208 14.77 -18.90 29.22
N PRO A 209 15.38 -19.96 29.78
CA PRO A 209 16.83 -20.16 29.69
C PRO A 209 17.33 -20.24 28.24
N ASP A 210 16.60 -20.96 27.38
CA ASP A 210 16.94 -21.16 25.98
C ASP A 210 16.82 -19.84 25.19
N LEU A 211 15.81 -19.03 25.48
CA LEU A 211 15.67 -17.68 24.92
C LEU A 211 16.78 -16.74 25.40
N MET A 212 17.19 -16.81 26.67
CA MET A 212 18.33 -16.04 27.20
C MET A 212 19.64 -16.43 26.52
N GLN A 213 19.85 -17.72 26.25
CA GLN A 213 20.98 -18.22 25.48
C GLN A 213 20.93 -17.71 24.04
N ALA A 214 19.78 -17.79 23.37
CA ALA A 214 19.61 -17.27 22.01
C ALA A 214 19.90 -15.77 21.94
N ALA A 215 19.40 -14.97 22.90
CA ALA A 215 19.62 -13.53 22.99
C ALA A 215 21.07 -13.12 23.33
N SER A 216 21.89 -14.08 23.77
CA SER A 216 23.30 -13.90 24.10
C SER A 216 24.24 -14.56 23.08
N ALA A 217 23.70 -15.13 21.99
CA ALA A 217 24.48 -15.88 21.01
C ALA A 217 25.58 -15.01 20.36
N PRO A 218 26.88 -15.36 20.51
CA PRO A 218 27.98 -14.48 20.11
C PRO A 218 28.18 -14.39 18.59
N ASN A 219 27.95 -15.50 17.87
CA ASN A 219 28.46 -15.65 16.52
C ASN A 219 27.47 -15.28 15.41
N ILE A 220 26.17 -15.12 15.73
CA ILE A 220 25.12 -14.93 14.70
C ILE A 220 24.16 -13.82 15.11
N PRO A 221 24.36 -12.59 14.60
CA PRO A 221 23.55 -11.43 14.97
C PRO A 221 22.04 -11.61 14.75
N ALA A 222 21.63 -12.38 13.73
CA ALA A 222 20.21 -12.63 13.45
C ALA A 222 19.54 -13.44 14.56
N VAL A 223 20.13 -14.55 14.99
CA VAL A 223 19.63 -15.38 16.10
C VAL A 223 19.58 -14.55 17.38
N ARG A 224 20.64 -13.79 17.64
CA ARG A 224 20.74 -12.91 18.81
C ARG A 224 19.64 -11.84 18.81
N ALA A 225 19.43 -11.16 17.69
CA ALA A 225 18.35 -10.17 17.55
C ALA A 225 16.97 -10.79 17.77
N ALA A 226 16.69 -11.95 17.16
CA ALA A 226 15.41 -12.64 17.32
C ALA A 226 15.17 -13.09 18.78
N GLY A 227 16.21 -13.60 19.45
CA GLY A 227 16.16 -13.93 20.87
C GLY A 227 15.87 -12.69 21.75
N ILE A 228 16.55 -11.57 21.50
CA ILE A 228 16.32 -10.29 22.20
C ILE A 228 14.87 -9.82 22.01
N GLU A 229 14.37 -9.80 20.78
CA GLU A 229 13.01 -9.34 20.48
C GLU A 229 11.95 -10.25 21.12
N THR A 230 12.22 -11.55 21.20
CA THR A 230 11.32 -12.54 21.82
C THR A 230 11.31 -12.41 23.32
N LEU A 231 12.48 -12.34 23.98
CA LEU A 231 12.56 -12.04 25.42
C LEU A 231 11.86 -10.74 25.78
N GLY A 232 12.04 -9.70 24.96
CA GLY A 232 11.39 -8.41 25.17
C GLY A 232 9.87 -8.47 25.15
N LYS A 233 9.26 -9.46 24.49
CA LYS A 233 7.80 -9.68 24.56
C LYS A 233 7.33 -10.03 25.96
N PHE A 234 8.12 -10.80 26.71
CA PHE A 234 7.71 -11.36 28.00
C PHE A 234 8.18 -10.52 29.20
N ALA A 235 8.91 -9.41 28.96
CA ALA A 235 9.25 -8.39 29.95
C ALA A 235 9.88 -8.90 31.27
N PHE A 236 10.77 -9.88 31.19
CA PHE A 236 11.48 -10.41 32.37
C PHE A 236 12.50 -9.40 32.91
N ALA A 237 12.42 -9.07 34.20
CA ALA A 237 13.35 -8.14 34.86
C ALA A 237 14.84 -8.53 34.68
N GLN A 238 15.13 -9.84 34.65
CA GLN A 238 16.47 -10.38 34.44
C GLN A 238 17.03 -10.09 33.02
N SER A 239 16.17 -9.76 32.05
CA SER A 239 16.55 -9.49 30.66
C SER A 239 16.98 -8.04 30.41
N GLU A 240 16.76 -7.12 31.35
CA GLU A 240 17.11 -5.69 31.20
C GLU A 240 18.60 -5.49 30.92
N ARG A 241 19.48 -6.29 31.55
CA ARG A 241 20.93 -6.25 31.26
C ARG A 241 21.25 -6.63 29.82
N ILE A 242 20.54 -7.61 29.25
CA ILE A 242 20.71 -8.05 27.85
C ILE A 242 20.29 -6.92 26.90
N PHE A 243 19.16 -6.27 27.17
CA PHE A 243 18.67 -5.15 26.36
C PHE A 243 19.61 -3.95 26.41
N ALA A 244 20.13 -3.61 27.60
CA ALA A 244 21.12 -2.54 27.78
C ALA A 244 22.44 -2.84 27.04
N GLN A 245 22.88 -4.09 27.00
CA GLN A 245 24.05 -4.49 26.19
C GLN A 245 23.75 -4.45 24.70
N ALA A 246 22.56 -4.90 24.28
CA ALA A 246 22.14 -4.85 22.88
C ALA A 246 22.09 -3.41 22.34
N ALA A 247 21.60 -2.47 23.17
CA ALA A 247 21.58 -1.04 22.89
C ALA A 247 22.96 -0.44 22.60
N LYS A 248 24.02 -1.00 23.19
CA LYS A 248 25.42 -0.56 23.01
C LYS A 248 26.19 -1.37 21.95
N SER A 249 25.53 -2.29 21.25
CA SER A 249 26.21 -3.15 20.28
C SER A 249 26.76 -2.37 19.09
N THR A 250 27.95 -2.75 18.61
CA THR A 250 28.48 -2.24 17.35
C THR A 250 27.65 -2.67 16.14
N ASN A 251 26.93 -3.80 16.24
CA ASN A 251 26.09 -4.32 15.18
C ASN A 251 24.72 -3.63 15.14
N PRO A 252 24.36 -2.94 14.03
CA PRO A 252 23.08 -2.24 13.91
C PRO A 252 21.84 -3.11 14.06
N LEU A 253 21.90 -4.39 13.64
CA LEU A 253 20.78 -5.31 13.77
C LEU A 253 20.44 -5.58 15.25
N ILE A 254 21.47 -5.70 16.09
CA ILE A 254 21.32 -5.88 17.53
C ILE A 254 20.80 -4.59 18.18
N ARG A 255 21.33 -3.42 17.83
CA ARG A 255 20.79 -2.14 18.34
C ARG A 255 19.32 -1.96 17.97
N ARG A 256 18.94 -2.30 16.73
CA ARG A 256 17.54 -2.28 16.28
C ARG A 256 16.64 -3.20 17.09
N SER A 257 17.11 -4.38 17.49
CA SER A 257 16.36 -5.28 18.36
C SER A 257 16.10 -4.64 19.73
N ALA A 258 17.09 -3.95 20.32
CA ALA A 258 16.90 -3.20 21.56
C ALA A 258 15.85 -2.08 21.42
N VAL A 259 15.89 -1.32 20.32
CA VAL A 259 14.88 -0.30 20.00
C VAL A 259 13.47 -0.90 19.93
N ARG A 260 13.30 -2.07 19.30
CA ARG A 260 12.00 -2.76 19.22
C ARG A 260 11.52 -3.23 20.59
N VAL A 261 12.42 -3.69 21.44
CA VAL A 261 12.08 -4.06 22.83
C VAL A 261 11.65 -2.83 23.63
N TYR A 262 12.42 -1.74 23.59
CA TYR A 262 12.07 -0.49 24.27
C TYR A 262 10.74 0.09 23.79
N HIS A 263 10.46 0.02 22.49
CA HIS A 263 9.16 0.37 21.92
C HIS A 263 8.03 -0.45 22.52
N ARG A 264 8.14 -1.79 22.49
CA ARG A 264 7.11 -2.69 23.01
C ARG A 264 6.87 -2.50 24.51
N ASN A 265 7.93 -2.22 25.26
CA ASN A 265 7.88 -2.04 26.71
C ASN A 265 7.59 -0.58 27.13
N GLY A 266 7.27 0.31 26.18
CA GLY A 266 6.93 1.71 26.46
C GLY A 266 8.06 2.54 27.08
N LYS A 267 9.33 2.15 26.89
CA LYS A 267 10.50 2.83 27.48
C LYS A 267 10.96 4.01 26.61
N THR A 268 10.18 5.08 26.59
CA THR A 268 10.41 6.27 25.74
C THR A 268 11.80 6.89 25.91
N ASP A 269 12.27 7.03 27.15
CA ASP A 269 13.55 7.71 27.41
C ASP A 269 14.75 6.93 26.86
N LEU A 270 14.65 5.60 26.84
CA LEU A 270 15.67 4.72 26.26
C LEU A 270 15.67 4.74 24.73
N LEU A 271 14.61 5.25 24.08
CA LEU A 271 14.53 5.37 22.62
C LEU A 271 15.21 6.64 22.10
N LEU A 272 15.24 7.72 22.88
CA LEU A 272 15.74 9.03 22.44
C LEU A 272 17.16 8.99 21.85
N PRO A 273 18.14 8.28 22.44
CA PRO A 273 19.49 8.23 21.89
C PRO A 273 19.57 7.61 20.48
N PHE A 274 18.59 6.79 20.10
CA PHE A 274 18.58 6.10 18.81
C PHE A 274 18.00 6.94 17.66
N LEU A 275 17.41 8.11 17.96
CA LEU A 275 16.92 9.03 16.94
C LEU A 275 18.06 9.55 16.05
N THR A 276 19.28 9.62 16.59
CA THR A 276 20.49 10.07 15.90
C THR A 276 21.49 8.93 15.63
N ASP A 277 21.06 7.67 15.71
CA ASP A 277 21.93 6.50 15.46
C ASP A 277 22.60 6.56 14.08
N GLY A 278 23.87 6.14 13.97
CA GLY A 278 24.58 6.16 12.68
C GLY A 278 23.92 5.27 11.61
N ALA A 279 23.23 4.20 12.00
CA ALA A 279 22.59 3.27 11.08
C ALA A 279 21.15 3.69 10.72
N PRO A 280 20.82 3.88 9.42
CA PRO A 280 19.49 4.34 9.00
C PRO A 280 18.32 3.47 9.48
N LEU A 281 18.48 2.15 9.46
CA LEU A 281 17.43 1.22 9.92
C LEU A 281 17.18 1.28 11.43
N VAL A 282 18.17 1.69 12.22
CA VAL A 282 18.02 1.88 13.67
C VAL A 282 17.30 3.20 13.94
N ARG A 283 17.73 4.29 13.29
CA ARG A 283 17.03 5.59 13.36
C ARG A 283 15.57 5.48 12.97
N LEU A 284 15.29 4.84 11.83
CA LEU A 284 13.93 4.65 11.34
C LEU A 284 13.06 3.89 12.35
N ALA A 285 13.61 2.85 12.99
CA ALA A 285 12.91 2.11 14.04
C ALA A 285 12.64 2.99 15.26
N ALA A 286 13.60 3.82 15.68
CA ALA A 286 13.46 4.73 16.81
C ALA A 286 12.43 5.83 16.55
N VAL A 287 12.48 6.47 15.38
CA VAL A 287 11.52 7.50 14.94
C VAL A 287 10.09 6.95 14.94
N ARG A 288 9.87 5.76 14.40
CA ARG A 288 8.56 5.09 14.43
C ARG A 288 8.12 4.77 15.86
N ALA A 289 9.03 4.28 16.68
CA ALA A 289 8.73 3.91 18.06
C ALA A 289 8.29 5.12 18.90
N VAL A 290 9.02 6.24 18.83
CA VAL A 290 8.67 7.45 19.59
C VAL A 290 7.36 8.07 19.10
N GLY A 291 7.06 7.99 17.79
CA GLY A 291 5.78 8.40 17.23
C GLY A 291 4.61 7.55 17.74
N ASN A 292 4.75 6.22 17.68
CA ASN A 292 3.72 5.29 18.17
C ASN A 292 3.45 5.44 19.67
N LEU A 293 4.50 5.68 20.47
CA LEU A 293 4.39 5.94 21.90
C LEU A 293 4.01 7.39 22.24
N LYS A 294 3.85 8.25 21.22
CA LYS A 294 3.53 9.68 21.37
C LYS A 294 4.49 10.40 22.33
N ALA A 295 5.78 10.10 22.24
CA ALA A 295 6.81 10.61 23.14
C ALA A 295 7.05 12.11 22.93
N ARG A 296 6.40 12.95 23.73
CA ARG A 296 6.43 14.42 23.59
C ARG A 296 7.83 15.02 23.71
N ASN A 297 8.70 14.42 24.52
CA ASN A 297 10.10 14.83 24.69
C ASN A 297 10.97 14.56 23.45
N ALA A 298 10.49 13.82 22.45
CA ALA A 298 11.19 13.62 21.17
C ALA A 298 10.90 14.72 20.13
N THR A 299 9.99 15.67 20.41
CA THR A 299 9.46 16.63 19.43
C THR A 299 10.57 17.42 18.74
N ASP A 300 11.48 18.04 19.50
CA ASP A 300 12.54 18.90 18.92
C ASP A 300 13.50 18.10 18.05
N THR A 301 13.89 16.90 18.50
CA THR A 301 14.76 16.00 17.73
C THR A 301 14.05 15.51 16.46
N LEU A 302 12.75 15.22 16.51
CA LEU A 302 11.98 14.83 15.33
C LEU A 302 11.85 15.98 14.33
N ILE A 303 11.70 17.23 14.78
CA ILE A 303 11.69 18.41 13.91
C ILE A 303 13.06 18.60 13.25
N GLN A 304 14.15 18.39 14.00
CA GLN A 304 15.50 18.43 13.44
C GLN A 304 15.70 17.35 12.36
N ILE A 305 15.35 16.09 12.67
CA ILE A 305 15.43 14.97 11.70
C ILE A 305 14.58 15.27 10.47
N PHE A 306 13.33 15.68 10.68
CA PHE A 306 12.40 16.06 9.63
C PHE A 306 13.01 17.08 8.66
N ARG A 307 13.71 18.09 9.19
CA ARG A 307 14.30 19.16 8.39
C ARG A 307 15.59 18.75 7.67
N ASP A 308 16.46 18.04 8.37
CA ASP A 308 17.87 17.89 7.97
C ASP A 308 18.13 16.56 7.23
N VAL A 309 17.21 15.59 7.32
CA VAL A 309 17.40 14.28 6.69
C VAL A 309 17.18 14.32 5.18
N THR A 310 18.08 13.70 4.43
CA THR A 310 17.96 13.57 2.97
C THR A 310 17.17 12.33 2.56
N ASP A 311 17.18 11.26 3.37
CA ASP A 311 16.47 10.03 3.06
C ASP A 311 14.94 10.16 3.28
N GLU A 312 14.19 9.82 2.23
CA GLU A 312 12.74 10.02 2.19
C GLU A 312 11.99 9.16 3.22
N GLN A 313 12.47 7.94 3.49
CA GLN A 313 11.80 7.04 4.43
C GLN A 313 11.82 7.59 5.86
N THR A 314 12.97 8.11 6.31
CA THR A 314 13.10 8.72 7.63
C THR A 314 12.37 10.06 7.70
N HIS A 315 12.40 10.88 6.65
CA HIS A 315 11.60 12.11 6.59
C HIS A 315 10.10 11.83 6.78
N LEU A 316 9.54 10.90 6.00
CA LEU A 316 8.13 10.51 6.11
C LEU A 316 7.80 9.85 7.45
N ALA A 317 8.74 9.12 8.06
CA ALA A 317 8.57 8.57 9.39
C ALA A 317 8.52 9.67 10.46
N ALA A 318 9.42 10.66 10.39
CA ALA A 318 9.44 11.81 11.31
C ALA A 318 8.17 12.64 11.17
N ARG A 319 7.73 12.92 9.93
CA ARG A 319 6.46 13.57 9.63
C ARG A 319 5.25 12.85 10.27
N ARG A 320 5.18 11.53 10.13
CA ARG A 320 4.11 10.72 10.75
C ARG A 320 4.20 10.71 12.28
N ALA A 321 5.42 10.60 12.83
CA ALA A 321 5.65 10.62 14.27
C ALA A 321 5.19 11.95 14.90
N LEU A 322 5.52 13.09 14.27
CA LEU A 322 5.05 14.41 14.70
C LEU A 322 3.51 14.50 14.69
N ARG A 323 2.85 13.96 13.67
CA ARG A 323 1.38 13.87 13.60
C ARG A 323 0.80 12.95 14.69
N GLN A 324 1.45 11.84 15.02
CA GLN A 324 1.00 10.92 16.07
C GLN A 324 1.16 11.54 17.48
N ILE A 325 2.24 12.30 17.70
CA ILE A 325 2.46 13.07 18.94
C ILE A 325 1.38 14.15 19.07
N GLY A 326 1.15 14.91 18.00
CA GLY A 326 -0.02 15.77 17.81
C GLY A 326 -0.30 16.78 18.92
N THR A 327 0.74 17.40 19.48
CA THR A 327 0.61 18.46 20.49
C THR A 327 0.54 19.84 19.84
N ASP A 328 -0.02 20.82 20.56
CA ASP A 328 -0.01 22.23 20.13
C ASP A 328 1.41 22.77 19.95
N ALA A 329 2.39 22.22 20.69
CA ALA A 329 3.81 22.53 20.47
C ALA A 329 4.27 22.10 19.08
N VAL A 330 3.90 20.90 18.60
CA VAL A 330 4.19 20.48 17.22
C VAL A 330 3.55 21.44 16.23
N ALA A 331 2.28 21.78 16.41
CA ALA A 331 1.59 22.69 15.50
C ALA A 331 2.23 24.08 15.44
N ARG A 332 2.54 24.69 16.59
CA ARG A 332 3.25 25.98 16.68
C ARG A 332 4.58 25.96 15.94
N GLU A 333 5.38 24.91 16.13
CA GLU A 333 6.67 24.81 15.46
C GLU A 333 6.53 24.58 13.95
N MET A 334 5.55 23.80 13.48
CA MET A 334 5.26 23.68 12.05
C MET A 334 4.84 25.03 11.44
N GLY A 335 3.95 25.76 12.11
CA GLY A 335 3.49 27.08 11.69
C GLY A 335 4.63 28.10 11.57
N LYS A 336 5.57 28.12 12.53
CA LYS A 336 6.78 28.95 12.49
C LYS A 336 7.78 28.51 11.42
N LEU A 337 7.90 27.21 11.19
CA LEU A 337 8.90 26.65 10.29
C LEU A 337 8.57 26.95 8.82
N ILE A 338 7.28 27.00 8.46
CA ILE A 338 6.85 27.27 7.07
C ILE A 338 7.41 28.61 6.53
N PRO A 339 7.21 29.77 7.18
CA PRO A 339 7.81 31.04 6.72
C PRO A 339 9.34 30.99 6.63
N SER A 340 10.00 30.33 7.60
CA SER A 340 11.46 30.19 7.61
C SER A 340 11.98 29.40 6.40
N LEU A 341 11.32 28.29 6.07
CA LEU A 341 11.66 27.47 4.91
C LEU A 341 11.33 28.19 3.60
N MET A 342 10.18 28.87 3.52
CA MET A 342 9.82 29.68 2.35
C MET A 342 10.85 30.78 2.07
N ALA A 343 11.33 31.48 3.11
CA ALA A 343 12.39 32.48 2.96
C ALA A 343 13.70 31.87 2.44
N LYS A 344 14.03 30.62 2.80
CA LYS A 344 15.19 29.90 2.24
C LYS A 344 14.97 29.55 0.76
N ILE A 345 13.78 29.08 0.38
CA ILE A 345 13.43 28.79 -1.01
C ILE A 345 13.52 30.06 -1.87
N GLU A 346 13.00 31.18 -1.37
CA GLU A 346 13.08 32.48 -2.07
C GLU A 346 14.54 32.92 -2.28
N LYS A 347 15.41 32.74 -1.28
CA LYS A 347 16.86 33.00 -1.43
C LYS A 347 17.52 32.11 -2.47
N THR A 348 17.15 30.83 -2.56
CA THR A 348 17.68 29.92 -3.60
C THR A 348 17.25 30.32 -5.01
N ASN A 349 16.14 31.06 -5.16
CA ASN A 349 15.66 31.55 -6.45
C ASN A 349 16.25 32.90 -6.88
N ALA A 350 17.05 33.56 -6.04
CA ALA A 350 17.67 34.84 -6.38
C ALA A 350 18.74 34.65 -7.49
N LYS A 351 18.76 35.54 -8.49
CA LYS A 351 19.72 35.47 -9.61
C LYS A 351 21.17 35.43 -9.09
N PRO A 352 22.01 34.51 -9.59
CA PRO A 352 23.41 34.48 -9.19
C PRO A 352 24.13 35.77 -9.59
N THR A 353 24.92 36.33 -8.66
CA THR A 353 25.77 37.50 -8.92
C THR A 353 26.85 37.16 -9.97
N GLU A 354 27.45 38.16 -10.63
CA GLU A 354 28.49 37.94 -11.66
C GLU A 354 29.67 37.08 -11.18
N ILE A 355 29.96 37.10 -9.87
CA ILE A 355 31.00 36.28 -9.22
C ILE A 355 30.59 34.79 -9.17
N GLN A 356 29.30 34.50 -9.04
CA GLN A 356 28.76 33.13 -8.94
C GLN A 356 28.67 32.43 -10.30
N LYS A 357 28.54 33.19 -11.41
CA LYS A 357 28.53 32.65 -12.78
C LYS A 357 29.82 31.93 -13.20
N LYS A 358 30.97 32.31 -12.62
CA LYS A 358 32.26 31.63 -12.87
C LYS A 358 32.40 30.28 -12.16
N GLN A 359 31.57 30.01 -11.15
CA GLN A 359 31.62 28.79 -10.31
C GLN A 359 30.45 27.81 -10.60
N GLU A 360 29.71 28.04 -11.69
CA GLU A 360 28.35 27.55 -11.93
C GLU A 360 28.27 26.11 -12.47
N LYS A 361 29.31 25.59 -13.14
CA LYS A 361 29.26 24.24 -13.75
C LYS A 361 29.26 23.07 -12.76
N THR A 362 29.67 23.28 -11.50
CA THR A 362 29.73 22.24 -10.46
C THR A 362 28.74 22.46 -9.29
N ARG A 363 28.12 23.65 -9.18
CA ARG A 363 27.20 24.00 -8.07
C ARG A 363 25.72 23.71 -8.33
N THR A 364 25.30 23.72 -9.59
CA THR A 364 23.88 23.70 -9.97
C THR A 364 23.11 22.47 -9.49
N HIS A 365 23.75 21.30 -9.36
CA HIS A 365 23.07 20.09 -8.94
C HIS A 365 22.76 20.07 -7.43
N SER A 366 23.68 20.56 -6.59
CA SER A 366 23.53 20.58 -5.12
C SER A 366 22.48 21.60 -4.66
N ASP A 367 22.34 22.72 -5.37
CA ASP A 367 21.40 23.78 -5.01
C ASP A 367 19.94 23.39 -5.35
N GLU A 368 19.72 22.71 -6.48
CA GLU A 368 18.40 22.16 -6.85
C GLU A 368 17.97 21.03 -5.91
N GLU A 369 18.87 20.11 -5.53
CA GLU A 369 18.57 19.09 -4.52
C GLU A 369 18.17 19.73 -3.17
N THR A 370 18.90 20.76 -2.75
CA THR A 370 18.60 21.51 -1.52
C THR A 370 17.22 22.16 -1.60
N LYS A 371 16.89 22.78 -2.74
CA LYS A 371 15.58 23.39 -2.98
C LYS A 371 14.44 22.37 -2.93
N LEU A 372 14.62 21.20 -3.54
CA LEU A 372 13.63 20.12 -3.49
C LEU A 372 13.40 19.62 -2.05
N LEU A 373 14.46 19.50 -1.25
CA LEU A 373 14.34 19.15 0.18
C LEU A 373 13.60 20.22 0.98
N LEU A 374 13.84 21.51 0.71
CA LEU A 374 13.10 22.60 1.35
C LEU A 374 11.61 22.58 0.98
N ILE A 375 11.29 22.39 -0.30
CA ILE A 375 9.91 22.24 -0.80
C ILE A 375 9.21 21.07 -0.11
N ARG A 376 9.86 19.90 -0.06
CA ARG A 376 9.38 18.71 0.65
C ARG A 376 9.09 19.02 2.11
N ASN A 377 9.98 19.73 2.79
CA ASN A 377 9.79 20.09 4.19
C ASN A 377 8.58 21.03 4.39
N VAL A 378 8.37 22.03 3.52
CA VAL A 378 7.18 22.91 3.57
C VAL A 378 5.90 22.12 3.36
N MET A 379 5.86 21.27 2.35
CA MET A 379 4.72 20.39 2.06
C MET A 379 4.38 19.52 3.27
N SER A 380 5.40 18.94 3.90
CA SER A 380 5.23 18.10 5.07
C SER A 380 4.77 18.89 6.31
N CYS A 381 5.19 20.14 6.49
CA CYS A 381 4.63 21.01 7.55
C CYS A 381 3.14 21.28 7.32
N CYS A 382 2.75 21.61 6.08
CA CYS A 382 1.35 21.82 5.71
C CYS A 382 0.53 20.54 6.00
N TRP A 383 1.04 19.38 5.60
CA TRP A 383 0.39 18.10 5.85
C TRP A 383 0.18 17.86 7.35
N VAL A 384 1.20 18.10 8.20
CA VAL A 384 1.07 17.94 9.67
C VAL A 384 0.00 18.88 10.22
N LEU A 385 0.01 20.17 9.87
CA LEU A 385 -1.00 21.13 10.34
C LEU A 385 -2.41 20.73 9.91
N GLY A 386 -2.59 20.27 8.67
CA GLY A 386 -3.86 19.75 8.17
C GLY A 386 -4.36 18.52 8.92
N GLU A 387 -3.49 17.55 9.20
CA GLU A 387 -3.84 16.34 9.97
C GLU A 387 -4.17 16.64 11.44
N LEU A 388 -3.54 17.67 12.02
CA LEU A 388 -3.82 18.15 13.37
C LEU A 388 -5.03 19.10 13.42
N LYS A 389 -5.55 19.53 12.26
CA LYS A 389 -6.60 20.55 12.11
C LYS A 389 -6.28 21.83 12.89
N SER A 390 -5.01 22.23 12.87
CA SER A 390 -4.53 23.39 13.63
C SER A 390 -4.49 24.65 12.77
N GLU A 391 -4.92 25.77 13.34
CA GLU A 391 -4.85 27.10 12.73
C GLU A 391 -3.51 27.82 13.00
N GLU A 392 -2.49 27.12 13.50
CA GLU A 392 -1.17 27.71 13.72
C GLU A 392 -0.51 28.15 12.40
N GLY A 393 -0.19 29.44 12.31
CA GLY A 393 0.32 30.05 11.08
C GLY A 393 -0.71 30.17 9.95
N TYR A 394 -2.01 30.03 10.25
CA TYR A 394 -3.07 29.97 9.24
C TYR A 394 -3.12 31.19 8.31
N ASP A 395 -2.96 32.41 8.84
CA ASP A 395 -2.93 33.63 8.02
C ASP A 395 -1.81 33.59 6.96
N TYR A 396 -0.65 33.00 7.30
CA TYR A 396 0.42 32.79 6.33
C TYR A 396 0.03 31.75 5.28
N LEU A 397 -0.65 30.66 5.65
CA LEU A 397 -1.15 29.65 4.71
C LEU A 397 -2.15 30.25 3.69
N LEU A 398 -3.05 31.12 4.17
CA LEU A 398 -4.01 31.83 3.32
C LEU A 398 -3.31 32.77 2.32
N GLN A 399 -2.28 33.48 2.76
CA GLN A 399 -1.47 34.31 1.86
C GLN A 399 -0.67 33.47 0.87
N LEU A 400 -0.10 32.36 1.34
CA LEU A 400 0.80 31.51 0.57
C LEU A 400 0.09 30.82 -0.60
N VAL A 401 -1.15 30.36 -0.42
CA VAL A 401 -1.92 29.68 -1.48
C VAL A 401 -2.26 30.61 -2.65
N VAL A 402 -2.32 31.92 -2.41
CA VAL A 402 -2.55 32.94 -3.44
C VAL A 402 -1.25 33.43 -4.06
N LYS A 403 -0.19 33.57 -3.25
CA LYS A 403 1.11 34.09 -3.69
C LYS A 403 1.86 33.10 -4.60
N LEU A 404 1.77 31.81 -4.29
CA LEU A 404 2.50 30.79 -5.04
C LEU A 404 1.86 30.52 -6.41
N PRO A 405 2.68 30.25 -7.43
CA PRO A 405 2.17 29.81 -8.71
C PRO A 405 1.48 28.45 -8.57
N VAL A 406 0.41 28.22 -9.32
CA VAL A 406 -0.43 27.01 -9.25
C VAL A 406 0.31 25.74 -9.69
N GLU A 407 1.42 25.85 -10.41
CA GLU A 407 2.32 24.73 -10.70
C GLU A 407 3.26 24.38 -9.54
N SER A 408 3.25 25.14 -8.43
CA SER A 408 4.07 24.79 -7.27
C SER A 408 3.52 23.54 -6.59
N PRO A 409 4.34 22.49 -6.35
CA PRO A 409 3.90 21.30 -5.63
C PRO A 409 3.49 21.60 -4.19
N ILE A 410 3.91 22.75 -3.63
CA ILE A 410 3.47 23.20 -2.29
C ILE A 410 1.95 23.43 -2.26
N ILE A 411 1.35 23.95 -3.35
CA ILE A 411 -0.10 24.21 -3.40
C ILE A 411 -0.89 22.91 -3.20
N GLU A 412 -0.36 21.76 -3.63
CA GLU A 412 -1.02 20.47 -3.48
C GLU A 412 -1.34 20.17 -2.00
N GLU A 413 -0.31 20.10 -1.16
CA GLU A 413 -0.46 19.77 0.27
C GLU A 413 -1.04 20.95 1.05
N LEU A 414 -0.72 22.19 0.67
CA LEU A 414 -1.29 23.39 1.29
C LEU A 414 -2.81 23.44 1.14
N SER A 415 -3.33 23.15 -0.07
CA SER A 415 -4.77 23.16 -0.32
C SER A 415 -5.49 22.11 0.52
N LEU A 416 -4.95 20.88 0.57
CA LEU A 416 -5.49 19.83 1.42
C LEU A 416 -5.43 20.19 2.91
N ALA A 417 -4.36 20.84 3.35
CA ALA A 417 -4.24 21.29 4.73
C ALA A 417 -5.34 22.30 5.09
N LEU A 418 -5.54 23.34 4.26
CA LEU A 418 -6.61 24.33 4.43
C LEU A 418 -7.99 23.67 4.46
N GLY A 419 -8.25 22.74 3.53
CA GLY A 419 -9.51 21.98 3.50
C GLY A 419 -9.76 21.13 4.76
N LYS A 420 -8.72 20.47 5.29
CA LYS A 420 -8.81 19.63 6.50
C LYS A 420 -8.95 20.44 7.78
N ILE A 421 -8.27 21.59 7.88
CA ILE A 421 -8.43 22.55 8.98
C ILE A 421 -9.90 23.00 9.04
N GLY A 422 -10.51 23.23 7.87
CA GLY A 422 -11.96 23.43 7.77
C GLY A 422 -12.41 24.86 8.08
N ASN A 423 -11.50 25.82 8.22
CA ASN A 423 -11.85 27.21 8.49
C ASN A 423 -12.30 27.93 7.19
N PRO A 424 -13.54 28.47 7.13
CA PRO A 424 -14.12 29.08 5.93
C PRO A 424 -13.33 30.25 5.33
N ARG A 425 -12.41 30.89 6.08
CA ARG A 425 -11.53 31.95 5.54
C ARG A 425 -10.67 31.46 4.38
N ALA A 426 -10.46 30.15 4.23
CA ALA A 426 -9.75 29.57 3.07
C ALA A 426 -10.55 29.55 1.77
N ILE A 427 -11.88 29.70 1.80
CA ILE A 427 -12.73 29.59 0.62
C ILE A 427 -12.30 30.58 -0.47
N ILE A 428 -12.17 31.87 -0.13
CA ILE A 428 -11.83 32.91 -1.11
C ILE A 428 -10.41 32.71 -1.69
N PRO A 429 -9.35 32.49 -0.88
CA PRO A 429 -8.01 32.14 -1.39
C PRO A 429 -7.99 30.89 -2.29
N LEU A 430 -8.63 29.80 -1.88
CA LEU A 430 -8.67 28.55 -2.64
C LEU A 430 -9.41 28.71 -3.97
N ASN A 431 -10.55 29.41 -3.98
CA ASN A 431 -11.31 29.67 -5.21
C ASN A 431 -10.51 30.58 -6.16
N THR A 432 -9.75 31.54 -5.62
CA THR A 432 -8.83 32.38 -6.42
C THR A 432 -7.75 31.54 -7.09
N ALA A 433 -7.11 30.63 -6.34
CA ALA A 433 -6.13 29.69 -6.89
C ALA A 433 -6.77 28.73 -7.92
N LEU A 434 -8.00 28.24 -7.68
CA LEU A 434 -8.73 27.38 -8.62
C LEU A 434 -9.01 28.08 -9.95
N LYS A 435 -9.45 29.35 -9.92
CA LYS A 435 -9.65 30.15 -11.15
C LYS A 435 -8.34 30.37 -11.91
N SER A 436 -7.21 30.52 -11.21
CA SER A 436 -5.89 30.59 -11.84
C SER A 436 -5.52 29.26 -12.51
N ALA A 437 -5.71 28.14 -11.81
CA ALA A 437 -5.46 26.80 -12.32
C ALA A 437 -6.34 26.46 -13.55
N HIS A 438 -7.60 26.90 -13.55
CA HIS A 438 -8.50 26.73 -14.69
C HIS A 438 -7.99 27.48 -15.93
N ARG A 439 -7.58 28.75 -15.79
CA ARG A 439 -6.99 29.51 -16.91
C ARG A 439 -5.72 28.83 -17.45
N GLN A 440 -4.85 28.33 -16.57
CA GLN A 440 -3.63 27.63 -16.96
C GLN A 440 -3.94 26.30 -17.68
N GLY A 441 -4.95 25.56 -17.23
CA GLY A 441 -5.41 24.34 -17.88
C GLY A 441 -5.94 24.59 -19.29
N LEU A 442 -6.69 25.68 -19.51
CA LEU A 442 -7.14 26.07 -20.85
C LEU A 442 -5.95 26.46 -21.74
N SER A 443 -5.02 27.28 -21.25
CA SER A 443 -3.80 27.64 -21.98
C SER A 443 -2.94 26.43 -22.33
N TYR A 444 -2.88 25.43 -21.45
CA TYR A 444 -2.22 24.15 -21.70
C TYR A 444 -2.85 23.42 -22.88
N LEU A 445 -4.19 23.29 -22.93
CA LEU A 445 -4.88 22.67 -24.07
C LEU A 445 -4.66 23.44 -25.38
N ILE A 446 -4.76 24.77 -25.33
CA ILE A 446 -4.55 25.64 -26.50
C ILE A 446 -3.15 25.44 -27.08
N ALA A 447 -2.12 25.42 -26.22
CA ALA A 447 -0.74 25.23 -26.66
C ALA A 447 -0.52 23.85 -27.30
N ILE A 448 -1.11 22.78 -26.74
CA ILE A 448 -1.02 21.44 -27.34
C ILE A 448 -1.62 21.42 -28.74
N VAL A 449 -2.82 21.96 -28.90
CA VAL A 449 -3.52 22.01 -30.18
C VAL A 449 -2.73 22.81 -31.22
N ASN A 450 -2.19 23.96 -30.81
CA ASN A 450 -1.39 24.82 -31.67
C ASN A 450 0.04 24.31 -31.89
N ARG A 451 0.39 23.12 -31.38
CA ARG A 451 1.74 22.53 -31.45
C ARG A 451 2.82 23.46 -30.89
N GLN A 452 2.48 24.23 -29.87
CA GLN A 452 3.38 25.10 -29.12
C GLN A 452 3.88 24.38 -27.85
N SER A 453 4.98 24.88 -27.27
CA SER A 453 5.41 24.39 -25.95
C SER A 453 4.33 24.73 -24.91
N PRO A 454 3.70 23.74 -24.27
CA PRO A 454 2.64 24.02 -23.33
C PRO A 454 3.18 24.68 -22.06
N PRO A 455 2.46 25.65 -21.46
CA PRO A 455 2.79 26.14 -20.13
C PRO A 455 2.72 24.99 -19.11
N PRO A 456 3.46 25.07 -17.99
CA PRO A 456 3.38 24.06 -16.95
C PRO A 456 1.94 23.96 -16.43
N PHE A 457 1.44 22.74 -16.28
CA PHE A 457 0.12 22.47 -15.72
C PHE A 457 0.16 21.17 -14.92
N ILE A 458 -0.22 21.22 -13.64
CA ILE A 458 -0.24 20.06 -12.75
C ILE A 458 -1.69 19.78 -12.34
N ALA A 459 -2.27 18.75 -12.96
CA ALA A 459 -3.66 18.37 -12.73
C ALA A 459 -3.93 17.94 -11.28
N ASP A 460 -2.94 17.37 -10.57
CA ASP A 460 -3.08 17.00 -9.16
C ASP A 460 -3.29 18.21 -8.26
N VAL A 461 -2.56 19.31 -8.49
CA VAL A 461 -2.73 20.55 -7.73
C VAL A 461 -4.16 21.08 -7.87
N SER A 462 -4.65 21.15 -9.10
CA SER A 462 -6.03 21.55 -9.42
C SER A 462 -7.05 20.63 -8.74
N GLY A 463 -6.80 19.32 -8.75
CA GLY A 463 -7.63 18.34 -8.07
C GLY A 463 -7.70 18.53 -6.56
N LYS A 464 -6.58 18.87 -5.92
CA LYS A 464 -6.56 19.15 -4.47
C LYS A 464 -7.28 20.45 -4.12
N LEU A 465 -7.20 21.48 -4.97
CA LEU A 465 -7.99 22.70 -4.80
C LEU A 465 -9.49 22.39 -4.81
N ILE A 466 -9.95 21.61 -5.81
CA ILE A 466 -11.34 21.13 -5.89
C ILE A 466 -11.71 20.36 -4.61
N LYS A 467 -10.89 19.39 -4.21
CA LYS A 467 -11.13 18.57 -3.02
C LYS A 467 -11.18 19.40 -1.72
N ALA A 468 -10.32 20.40 -1.59
CA ALA A 468 -10.29 21.29 -0.43
C ALA A 468 -11.56 22.14 -0.32
N LEU A 469 -12.05 22.69 -1.44
CA LEU A 469 -13.33 23.40 -1.49
C LEU A 469 -14.52 22.47 -1.18
N GLY A 470 -14.44 21.21 -1.63
CA GLY A 470 -15.37 20.15 -1.24
C GLY A 470 -15.41 19.90 0.27
N MET A 471 -14.24 19.80 0.92
CA MET A 471 -14.13 19.64 2.38
C MET A 471 -14.73 20.83 3.14
N LEU A 472 -14.57 22.04 2.62
CA LEU A 472 -15.12 23.27 3.18
C LEU A 472 -16.61 23.48 2.88
N LYS A 473 -17.24 22.58 2.11
CA LYS A 473 -18.62 22.70 1.64
C LYS A 473 -18.91 24.02 0.92
N ASP A 474 -17.96 24.49 0.11
CA ASP A 474 -18.13 25.75 -0.63
C ASP A 474 -19.05 25.57 -1.85
N HIS A 475 -20.32 25.91 -1.68
CA HIS A 475 -21.31 25.90 -2.76
C HIS A 475 -21.03 26.96 -3.85
N SER A 476 -20.32 28.05 -3.52
CA SER A 476 -20.00 29.11 -4.49
C SER A 476 -18.96 28.67 -5.54
N ALA A 477 -18.18 27.63 -5.25
CA ALA A 477 -17.20 27.08 -6.18
C ALA A 477 -17.81 26.13 -7.23
N VAL A 478 -19.07 25.67 -7.06
CA VAL A 478 -19.69 24.66 -7.93
C VAL A 478 -19.61 25.05 -9.40
N GLU A 479 -19.92 26.30 -9.74
CA GLU A 479 -19.83 26.80 -11.11
C GLU A 479 -18.40 26.76 -11.67
N THR A 480 -17.41 27.23 -10.90
CA THR A 480 -16.01 27.17 -11.31
C THR A 480 -15.55 25.73 -11.53
N ILE A 481 -15.94 24.81 -10.65
CA ILE A 481 -15.56 23.40 -10.72
C ILE A 481 -16.19 22.71 -11.93
N VAL A 482 -17.49 22.93 -12.19
CA VAL A 482 -18.19 22.36 -13.36
C VAL A 482 -17.56 22.87 -14.67
N ASN A 483 -17.31 24.18 -14.78
CA ASN A 483 -16.70 24.76 -15.97
C ASN A 483 -15.28 24.21 -16.21
N PHE A 484 -14.52 23.98 -15.13
CA PHE A 484 -13.18 23.42 -15.24
C PHE A 484 -13.20 21.92 -15.60
N ALA A 485 -14.17 21.16 -15.09
CA ALA A 485 -14.36 19.75 -15.42
C ALA A 485 -14.71 19.55 -16.91
N LEU A 486 -15.54 20.44 -17.44
CA LEU A 486 -16.02 20.40 -18.83
C LEU A 486 -15.12 21.15 -19.81
N THR A 487 -13.97 21.68 -19.37
CA THR A 487 -13.05 22.42 -20.24
C THR A 487 -12.61 21.57 -21.44
N GLU A 488 -12.81 22.11 -22.63
CA GLU A 488 -12.41 21.51 -23.90
C GLU A 488 -11.82 22.54 -24.84
N TYR A 489 -10.83 22.12 -25.60
CA TYR A 489 -10.33 22.87 -26.74
C TYR A 489 -10.04 21.92 -27.91
N GLN A 490 -10.78 22.08 -29.01
CA GLN A 490 -10.70 21.25 -30.22
C GLN A 490 -10.68 19.73 -29.95
N GLY A 491 -11.58 19.25 -29.10
CA GLY A 491 -11.70 17.83 -28.77
C GLY A 491 -10.70 17.31 -27.72
N LEU A 492 -9.74 18.12 -27.26
CA LEU A 492 -8.89 17.80 -26.11
C LEU A 492 -9.54 18.27 -24.80
N ARG A 493 -9.36 17.48 -23.74
CA ARG A 493 -9.93 17.73 -22.41
C ARG A 493 -8.92 17.50 -21.29
N LEU A 494 -9.34 17.81 -20.06
CA LEU A 494 -8.59 17.57 -18.83
C LEU A 494 -9.25 16.45 -17.98
N PRO A 495 -9.12 15.17 -18.37
CA PRO A 495 -9.90 14.07 -17.79
C PRO A 495 -9.67 13.89 -16.28
N LYS A 496 -8.46 14.18 -15.79
CA LYS A 496 -8.13 14.11 -14.37
C LYS A 496 -8.89 15.16 -13.55
N ILE A 497 -9.13 16.34 -14.10
CA ILE A 497 -9.94 17.39 -13.45
C ILE A 497 -11.40 16.97 -13.39
N ALA A 498 -11.94 16.45 -14.50
CA ALA A 498 -13.29 15.90 -14.54
C ALA A 498 -13.48 14.78 -13.49
N SER A 499 -12.48 13.92 -13.29
CA SER A 499 -12.49 12.89 -12.24
C SER A 499 -12.59 13.49 -10.84
N TYR A 500 -11.78 14.49 -10.52
CA TYR A 500 -11.83 15.16 -9.21
C TYR A 500 -13.16 15.90 -9.00
N ALA A 501 -13.70 16.53 -10.03
CA ALA A 501 -14.99 17.22 -9.97
C ALA A 501 -16.14 16.23 -9.75
N ALA A 502 -16.21 15.15 -10.53
CA ALA A 502 -17.21 14.09 -10.39
C ALA A 502 -17.16 13.46 -9.00
N GLN A 503 -15.97 13.26 -8.44
CA GLN A 503 -15.79 12.77 -7.07
C GLN A 503 -16.32 13.75 -6.01
N THR A 504 -16.16 15.06 -6.22
CA THR A 504 -16.32 16.07 -5.16
C THR A 504 -17.70 16.73 -5.15
N LEU A 505 -18.24 17.06 -6.32
CA LEU A 505 -19.46 17.84 -6.47
C LEU A 505 -20.73 17.24 -5.87
N PRO A 506 -20.93 15.90 -5.81
CA PRO A 506 -22.12 15.33 -5.16
C PRO A 506 -22.29 15.77 -3.70
N ALA A 507 -21.19 16.07 -3.00
CA ALA A 507 -21.23 16.57 -1.62
C ALA A 507 -21.64 18.05 -1.50
N LEU A 508 -21.71 18.78 -2.62
CA LEU A 508 -22.02 20.22 -2.69
C LEU A 508 -23.39 20.53 -3.29
N VAL A 509 -24.19 19.49 -3.57
CA VAL A 509 -25.51 19.61 -4.21
C VAL A 509 -26.47 20.42 -3.34
N GLN A 510 -27.09 21.42 -3.95
CA GLN A 510 -28.21 22.21 -3.43
C GLN A 510 -29.29 22.34 -4.52
N ALA A 511 -30.49 22.77 -4.14
CA ALA A 511 -31.62 22.84 -5.07
C ALA A 511 -31.36 23.73 -6.30
N ASP A 512 -30.61 24.82 -6.13
CA ASP A 512 -30.28 25.80 -7.17
C ASP A 512 -29.16 25.31 -8.13
N ASN A 513 -28.29 24.41 -7.67
CA ASN A 513 -27.13 23.92 -8.44
C ASN A 513 -27.23 22.45 -8.89
N ARG A 514 -28.22 21.69 -8.40
CA ARG A 514 -28.38 20.25 -8.67
C ARG A 514 -28.36 19.94 -10.16
N LYS A 515 -29.21 20.63 -10.94
CA LYS A 515 -29.32 20.40 -12.39
C LYS A 515 -27.98 20.57 -13.11
N LYS A 516 -27.19 21.59 -12.73
CA LYS A 516 -25.87 21.85 -13.32
C LYS A 516 -24.88 20.71 -13.04
N ILE A 517 -24.92 20.14 -11.82
CA ILE A 517 -24.09 19.00 -11.46
C ILE A 517 -24.55 17.73 -12.19
N GLU A 518 -25.87 17.53 -12.32
CA GLU A 518 -26.44 16.41 -13.08
C GLU A 518 -26.04 16.45 -14.55
N ASP A 519 -26.21 17.60 -15.20
CA ASP A 519 -25.84 17.83 -16.60
C ASP A 519 -24.34 17.54 -16.82
N MET A 520 -23.48 17.96 -15.88
CA MET A 520 -22.05 17.64 -15.93
C MET A 520 -21.80 16.13 -15.83
N ILE A 521 -22.40 15.43 -14.87
CA ILE A 521 -22.20 13.98 -14.69
C ILE A 521 -22.67 13.20 -15.93
N VAL A 522 -23.83 13.59 -16.49
CA VAL A 522 -24.35 13.01 -17.72
C VAL A 522 -23.38 13.25 -18.88
N ALA A 523 -22.85 14.47 -19.04
CA ALA A 523 -21.84 14.76 -20.06
C ALA A 523 -20.60 13.85 -19.92
N LEU A 524 -20.09 13.67 -18.70
CA LEU A 524 -18.93 12.80 -18.44
C LEU A 524 -19.19 11.31 -18.75
N LEU A 525 -20.43 10.84 -18.63
CA LEU A 525 -20.83 9.48 -18.98
C LEU A 525 -21.12 9.32 -20.49
N SER A 526 -21.57 10.39 -21.13
CA SER A 526 -21.98 10.36 -22.54
C SER A 526 -20.81 10.30 -23.51
N GLU A 527 -19.65 10.84 -23.14
CA GLU A 527 -18.51 10.94 -24.05
C GLU A 527 -17.55 9.75 -23.93
N ASP A 528 -17.27 9.09 -25.06
CA ASP A 528 -16.32 7.97 -25.16
C ASP A 528 -14.85 8.40 -24.93
N LYS A 529 -14.60 9.71 -24.82
CA LYS A 529 -13.26 10.30 -24.71
C LYS A 529 -12.73 10.36 -23.27
N PHE A 530 -13.58 10.14 -22.26
CA PHE A 530 -13.13 10.12 -20.87
C PHE A 530 -12.58 8.75 -20.47
N GLY A 531 -11.46 8.75 -19.75
CA GLY A 531 -10.83 7.52 -19.27
C GLY A 531 -11.64 6.82 -18.17
N LEU A 532 -11.29 5.56 -17.91
CA LEU A 532 -11.99 4.67 -16.97
C LEU A 532 -12.19 5.27 -15.58
N THR A 533 -11.20 6.00 -15.05
CA THR A 533 -11.30 6.64 -13.72
C THR A 533 -12.41 7.70 -13.70
N THR A 534 -12.51 8.53 -14.73
CA THR A 534 -13.54 9.57 -14.83
C THR A 534 -14.92 8.94 -14.98
N GLN A 535 -15.06 7.93 -15.84
CA GLN A 535 -16.31 7.18 -16.01
C GLN A 535 -16.75 6.50 -14.70
N TRP A 536 -15.80 5.92 -13.95
CA TRP A 536 -16.08 5.32 -12.65
C TRP A 536 -16.64 6.33 -11.66
N HIS A 537 -16.00 7.50 -11.52
CA HIS A 537 -16.48 8.54 -10.62
C HIS A 537 -17.82 9.12 -11.08
N ALA A 538 -18.01 9.35 -12.37
CA ALA A 538 -19.27 9.86 -12.91
C ALA A 538 -20.42 8.85 -12.69
N ALA A 539 -20.18 7.56 -12.92
CA ALA A 539 -21.17 6.51 -12.67
C ALA A 539 -21.51 6.41 -11.18
N ARG A 540 -20.50 6.43 -10.30
CA ARG A 540 -20.72 6.48 -8.84
C ARG A 540 -21.57 7.68 -8.44
N SER A 541 -21.26 8.86 -8.97
CA SER A 541 -21.97 10.09 -8.65
C SER A 541 -23.40 10.10 -9.19
N ALA A 542 -23.63 9.49 -10.36
CA ALA A 542 -24.97 9.29 -10.90
C ALA A 542 -25.85 8.41 -10.00
N GLY A 543 -25.28 7.34 -9.44
CA GLY A 543 -25.96 6.51 -8.45
C GLY A 543 -26.28 7.26 -7.15
N ILE A 544 -25.29 7.94 -6.56
CA ILE A 544 -25.46 8.71 -5.30
C ILE A 544 -26.55 9.78 -5.42
N MET A 545 -26.67 10.41 -6.60
CA MET A 545 -27.60 11.51 -6.84
C MET A 545 -28.91 11.08 -7.52
N GLU A 546 -29.08 9.77 -7.78
CA GLU A 546 -30.24 9.19 -8.46
C GLU A 546 -30.57 9.86 -9.80
N ILE A 547 -29.54 10.05 -10.65
CA ILE A 547 -29.64 10.84 -11.90
C ILE A 547 -30.32 10.02 -13.00
N GLN A 548 -31.63 10.18 -13.16
CA GLN A 548 -32.42 9.48 -14.18
C GLN A 548 -31.86 9.65 -15.62
N PRO A 549 -31.45 10.85 -16.08
CA PRO A 549 -30.88 11.02 -17.43
C PRO A 549 -29.57 10.27 -17.69
N ALA A 550 -28.90 9.73 -16.67
CA ALA A 550 -27.66 8.97 -16.82
C ALA A 550 -27.89 7.51 -17.28
N LEU A 551 -29.11 6.98 -17.15
CA LEU A 551 -29.42 5.56 -17.37
C LEU A 551 -28.96 5.01 -18.72
N PRO A 552 -29.19 5.66 -19.88
CA PRO A 552 -28.77 5.11 -21.17
C PRO A 552 -27.25 4.93 -21.26
N TYR A 553 -26.50 5.86 -20.65
CA TYR A 553 -25.05 5.82 -20.65
C TYR A 553 -24.49 4.78 -19.68
N LEU A 554 -25.12 4.61 -18.51
CA LEU A 554 -24.78 3.55 -17.57
C LEU A 554 -25.03 2.16 -18.18
N GLN A 555 -26.15 1.98 -18.89
CA GLN A 555 -26.46 0.75 -19.61
C GLN A 555 -25.45 0.47 -20.72
N ARG A 556 -25.02 1.51 -21.45
CA ARG A 556 -23.95 1.40 -22.44
C ARG A 556 -22.65 0.87 -21.82
N LEU A 557 -22.23 1.39 -20.66
CA LEU A 557 -21.01 0.94 -19.96
C LEU A 557 -21.03 -0.56 -19.61
N LEU A 558 -22.22 -1.16 -19.44
CA LEU A 558 -22.35 -2.62 -19.23
C LEU A 558 -22.11 -3.44 -20.50
N THR A 559 -22.28 -2.84 -21.68
CA THR A 559 -22.31 -3.54 -22.98
C THR A 559 -21.12 -3.22 -23.89
N GLU A 560 -20.14 -2.45 -23.40
CA GLU A 560 -18.95 -2.09 -24.17
C GLU A 560 -18.13 -3.33 -24.59
N ARG A 561 -17.51 -3.28 -25.78
CA ARG A 561 -16.75 -4.40 -26.36
C ARG A 561 -15.54 -4.85 -25.54
N ARG A 562 -15.00 -4.00 -24.66
CA ARG A 562 -13.87 -4.28 -23.76
C ARG A 562 -14.08 -3.60 -22.41
N PRO A 563 -15.05 -4.06 -21.62
CA PRO A 563 -15.51 -3.30 -20.48
C PRO A 563 -14.54 -3.47 -19.30
N SER A 564 -14.25 -2.38 -18.59
CA SER A 564 -13.53 -2.46 -17.32
C SER A 564 -14.48 -3.00 -16.25
N LEU A 565 -14.13 -4.13 -15.62
CA LEU A 565 -14.94 -4.75 -14.56
C LEU A 565 -15.34 -3.73 -13.47
N THR A 566 -14.39 -2.91 -13.04
CA THR A 566 -14.61 -1.89 -12.01
C THR A 566 -15.64 -0.84 -12.44
N VAL A 567 -15.66 -0.46 -13.73
CA VAL A 567 -16.64 0.48 -14.30
C VAL A 567 -18.01 -0.19 -14.47
N MET A 568 -18.04 -1.45 -14.91
CA MET A 568 -19.30 -2.21 -15.03
C MET A 568 -20.00 -2.36 -13.68
N TYR A 569 -19.27 -2.74 -12.64
CA TYR A 569 -19.86 -2.95 -11.31
C TYR A 569 -20.44 -1.66 -10.74
N VAL A 570 -19.72 -0.54 -10.86
CA VAL A 570 -20.24 0.74 -10.37
C VAL A 570 -21.41 1.25 -11.23
N ALA A 571 -21.41 1.00 -12.54
CA ALA A 571 -22.53 1.32 -13.41
C ALA A 571 -23.77 0.48 -13.08
N GLY A 572 -23.58 -0.82 -12.82
CA GLY A 572 -24.64 -1.73 -12.38
C GLY A 572 -25.25 -1.30 -11.05
N TRP A 573 -24.40 -0.95 -10.07
CA TRP A 573 -24.83 -0.38 -8.80
C TRP A 573 -25.61 0.93 -9.01
N ALA A 574 -25.09 1.85 -9.83
CA ALA A 574 -25.76 3.13 -10.09
C ALA A 574 -27.13 2.95 -10.75
N ILE A 575 -27.29 2.03 -11.71
CA ILE A 575 -28.59 1.69 -12.30
C ILE A 575 -29.55 1.16 -11.22
N GLN A 576 -29.07 0.31 -10.31
CA GLN A 576 -29.87 -0.21 -9.22
C GLN A 576 -30.34 0.91 -8.28
N GLU A 577 -29.48 1.85 -7.90
CA GLU A 577 -29.88 3.00 -7.07
C GLU A 577 -30.92 3.88 -7.79
N ILE A 578 -30.75 4.11 -9.10
CA ILE A 578 -31.66 4.96 -9.89
C ILE A 578 -33.01 4.29 -10.14
N THR A 579 -33.05 2.96 -10.33
CA THR A 579 -34.26 2.24 -10.79
C THR A 579 -34.91 1.34 -9.73
N GLY A 580 -34.20 1.04 -8.65
CA GLY A 580 -34.57 0.01 -7.67
C GLY A 580 -34.42 -1.43 -8.18
N GLN A 581 -33.89 -1.64 -9.40
CA GLN A 581 -33.77 -2.96 -10.03
C GLN A 581 -32.30 -3.31 -10.31
N THR A 582 -31.87 -4.51 -9.92
CA THR A 582 -30.52 -4.98 -10.22
C THR A 582 -30.40 -5.31 -11.72
N PRO A 583 -29.56 -4.60 -12.49
CA PRO A 583 -29.40 -4.88 -13.90
C PRO A 583 -28.66 -6.19 -14.13
N VAL A 584 -28.98 -6.87 -15.24
CA VAL A 584 -28.21 -8.03 -15.69
C VAL A 584 -26.86 -7.53 -16.19
N ILE A 585 -25.78 -7.90 -15.48
CA ILE A 585 -24.41 -7.64 -15.92
C ILE A 585 -24.06 -8.74 -16.93
N PRO A 586 -23.83 -8.43 -18.21
CA PRO A 586 -23.56 -9.46 -19.21
C PRO A 586 -22.29 -10.25 -18.87
N PRO A 587 -22.28 -11.58 -19.12
CA PRO A 587 -21.08 -12.39 -18.93
C PRO A 587 -19.96 -11.89 -19.84
N GLN A 588 -18.71 -12.05 -19.38
CA GLN A 588 -17.53 -11.49 -20.04
C GLN A 588 -17.45 -11.80 -21.55
N PRO A 589 -16.81 -10.95 -22.37
CA PRO A 589 -16.52 -11.31 -23.75
C PRO A 589 -15.67 -12.60 -23.79
N GLN A 590 -16.20 -13.63 -24.44
CA GLN A 590 -15.48 -14.88 -24.68
C GLN A 590 -14.17 -14.57 -25.39
N ILE A 591 -13.08 -15.02 -24.78
CA ILE A 591 -11.78 -14.87 -25.40
C ILE A 591 -11.66 -15.96 -26.47
N LYS A 592 -11.34 -15.56 -27.70
CA LYS A 592 -11.26 -16.49 -28.83
C LYS A 592 -10.16 -17.54 -28.61
N GLN A 593 -10.47 -18.80 -28.96
CA GLN A 593 -9.50 -19.90 -29.02
C GLN A 593 -8.21 -19.45 -29.72
N GLY A 594 -7.05 -19.74 -29.10
CA GLY A 594 -5.71 -19.53 -29.68
C GLY A 594 -5.03 -18.18 -29.41
N GLY A 595 -5.68 -17.18 -28.81
CA GLY A 595 -5.07 -15.86 -28.55
C GLY A 595 -3.93 -15.83 -27.52
N TRP A 596 -3.75 -16.92 -26.76
CA TRP A 596 -2.86 -17.00 -25.59
C TRP A 596 -1.57 -17.77 -25.85
N ILE A 597 -1.61 -18.76 -26.74
CA ILE A 597 -0.46 -19.62 -27.05
C ILE A 597 0.68 -18.78 -27.64
N ILE A 598 0.35 -17.74 -28.41
CA ILE A 598 1.33 -16.91 -29.11
C ILE A 598 2.02 -15.91 -28.16
N LYS A 599 1.41 -15.53 -27.04
CA LYS A 599 1.91 -14.43 -26.20
C LYS A 599 3.04 -14.81 -25.24
N LYS A 600 3.22 -16.10 -24.92
CA LYS A 600 4.29 -16.57 -24.02
C LYS A 600 5.46 -17.25 -24.75
N ILE A 601 5.40 -17.39 -26.07
CA ILE A 601 6.50 -17.93 -26.88
C ILE A 601 7.41 -16.80 -27.41
N ILE A 602 6.99 -15.54 -27.34
CA ILE A 602 7.69 -14.38 -27.95
C ILE A 602 8.20 -13.35 -26.91
N GLU A 603 7.98 -13.56 -25.60
CA GLU A 603 8.65 -12.82 -24.51
C GLU A 603 9.59 -13.75 -23.74
#